data_AF-A0A2N0PPM5-F1
#
_entry.id   AF-A0A2N0PPM5-F1
#
_cell.length_a   1.000
_cell.length_b   1.000
_cell.length_c   1.000
_cell.angle_alpha   90.00
_cell.angle_beta   90.00
_cell.angle_gamma   90.00
#
_symmetry.space_group_name_H-M   'P 1'
#
loop_
_entity.id
_entity.type
_entity.pdbx_description
1 polymer ?
#
loop_
_entity_poly.entity_id
_entity_poly.type
_entity_poly.pdbx_seq_one_letter_code
_entity_poly.pdbx_strand_id
1 'polypeptide(L)'
;MSYARTTEIPVVVDGWCYICRSNVGSGTRHCKYCNKCVKGFDHHCRWLNCCIAEANYRTFILFIISSFIASTMSLWLALCAINVYFGAETVDDYFMSLYEIFSPSTPYIIVIGLFINLILIIVSLCVVLFVGHLLFFHIRLYLMDMTTVEYLSHQQQGRYYSDNYEDEDDENPWRRPYYPNPWRRRIMGGIRKLYIVSE
;
A
#
# COMPACT_ATOMS: atom_id res chain seq x y z
N MET A 1 -2.59 17.78 -20.35
CA MET A 1 -2.12 18.59 -19.20
C MET A 1 -3.17 18.57 -18.08
N SER A 2 -2.80 18.56 -16.79
CA SER A 2 -3.79 18.62 -15.69
C SER A 2 -4.19 20.07 -15.43
N TYR A 3 -5.49 20.35 -15.36
CA TYR A 3 -6.08 21.66 -15.01
C TYR A 3 -5.33 22.39 -13.87
N ALA A 4 -4.97 21.66 -12.80
CA ALA A 4 -4.23 22.18 -11.65
C ALA A 4 -2.81 22.69 -11.93
N ARG A 5 -2.21 22.40 -13.10
CA ARG A 5 -0.85 22.85 -13.46
C ARG A 5 -0.85 24.17 -14.22
N THR A 6 -2.01 24.59 -14.71
CA THR A 6 -2.20 25.79 -15.54
C THR A 6 -2.83 26.95 -14.77
N THR A 7 -3.48 26.68 -13.63
CA THR A 7 -4.27 27.70 -12.93
C THR A 7 -3.87 27.92 -11.48
N GLU A 8 -2.93 27.16 -10.92
CA GLU A 8 -2.51 27.17 -9.49
C GLU A 8 -3.63 26.97 -8.45
N ILE A 9 -4.90 27.01 -8.86
CA ILE A 9 -6.08 26.91 -8.02
C ILE A 9 -6.33 25.44 -7.62
N PRO A 10 -6.61 25.14 -6.34
CA PRO A 10 -7.05 23.83 -5.90
C PRO A 10 -8.30 23.39 -6.68
N VAL A 11 -8.36 22.13 -7.11
CA VAL A 11 -9.50 21.63 -7.93
C VAL A 11 -10.84 21.70 -7.19
N VAL A 12 -10.81 21.58 -5.86
CA VAL A 12 -11.97 21.69 -4.98
C VAL A 12 -11.71 22.82 -3.99
N VAL A 13 -12.56 23.84 -3.99
CA VAL A 13 -12.48 25.02 -3.09
C VAL A 13 -13.87 25.28 -2.53
N ASP A 14 -13.98 25.49 -1.22
CA ASP A 14 -15.23 25.84 -0.52
C ASP A 14 -16.45 24.97 -0.87
N GLY A 15 -16.21 23.67 -1.02
CA GLY A 15 -17.26 22.71 -1.36
C GLY A 15 -17.70 22.75 -2.82
N TRP A 16 -16.94 23.38 -3.71
CA TRP A 16 -17.19 23.37 -5.16
C TRP A 16 -16.04 22.70 -5.91
N CYS A 17 -16.36 21.79 -6.84
CA CYS A 17 -15.37 21.19 -7.74
C CYS A 17 -15.42 21.85 -9.13
N TYR A 18 -14.32 22.47 -9.55
CA TYR A 18 -14.26 23.17 -10.85
C TYR A 18 -14.18 22.24 -12.06
N ILE A 19 -13.71 21.00 -11.89
CA ILE A 19 -13.67 20.00 -12.97
C ILE A 19 -15.05 19.38 -13.17
N CYS A 20 -15.72 18.97 -12.09
CA CYS A 20 -17.05 18.37 -12.15
C CYS A 20 -18.19 19.40 -12.26
N ARG A 21 -17.90 20.68 -11.99
CA ARG A 21 -18.87 21.79 -11.92
C ARG A 21 -20.04 21.48 -10.99
N SER A 22 -19.72 20.99 -9.80
CA SER A 22 -20.72 20.56 -8.82
C SER A 22 -20.31 20.86 -7.39
N ASN A 23 -21.31 21.05 -6.53
CA ASN A 23 -21.14 21.10 -5.08
C ASN A 23 -20.72 19.72 -4.55
N VAL A 24 -19.76 19.70 -3.64
CA VAL A 24 -19.18 18.53 -3.00
C VAL A 24 -19.08 18.74 -1.50
N GLY A 25 -19.23 17.66 -0.73
CA GLY A 25 -19.12 17.73 0.73
C GLY A 25 -17.69 18.01 1.22
N SER A 26 -17.58 18.47 2.46
CA SER A 26 -16.30 18.69 3.16
C SER A 26 -15.38 17.46 3.07
N GLY A 27 -14.09 17.67 2.80
CA GLY A 27 -13.10 16.58 2.70
C GLY A 27 -13.17 15.78 1.39
N THR A 28 -13.93 16.23 0.40
CA THR A 28 -13.95 15.63 -0.94
C THR A 28 -12.78 16.11 -1.78
N ARG A 29 -12.14 15.21 -2.52
CA ARG A 29 -11.13 15.57 -3.52
C ARG A 29 -11.47 14.97 -4.88
N HIS A 30 -11.11 15.66 -5.96
CA HIS A 30 -11.27 15.16 -7.31
C HIS A 30 -10.11 14.24 -7.70
N CYS A 31 -10.41 12.99 -8.05
CA CYS A 31 -9.43 12.07 -8.60
C CYS A 31 -9.37 12.25 -10.12
N LYS A 32 -8.22 12.72 -10.63
CA LYS A 32 -8.01 12.89 -12.08
C LYS A 32 -8.09 11.57 -12.85
N TYR A 33 -7.61 10.47 -12.27
CA TYR A 33 -7.58 9.16 -12.93
C TYR A 33 -8.98 8.57 -13.10
N CYS A 34 -9.82 8.67 -12.06
CA CYS A 34 -11.22 8.22 -12.14
C CYS A 34 -12.17 9.30 -12.66
N ASN A 35 -11.68 10.52 -12.93
CA ASN A 35 -12.46 11.71 -13.30
C ASN A 35 -13.72 11.93 -12.44
N LYS A 36 -13.58 11.80 -11.12
CA LYS A 36 -14.71 11.93 -10.18
C LYS A 36 -14.28 12.49 -8.83
N CYS A 37 -15.22 13.13 -8.16
CA CYS A 37 -15.08 13.57 -6.77
C CYS A 37 -15.28 12.41 -5.80
N VAL A 38 -14.37 12.27 -4.84
CA VAL A 38 -14.36 11.19 -3.86
C VAL A 38 -14.28 11.78 -2.45
N LYS A 39 -15.30 11.51 -1.64
CA LYS A 39 -15.36 11.93 -0.23
C LYS A 39 -14.32 11.17 0.60
N GLY A 40 -13.60 11.87 1.46
CA GLY A 40 -12.59 11.26 2.33
C GLY A 40 -11.47 10.58 1.54
N PHE A 41 -11.09 11.18 0.41
CA PHE A 41 -10.07 10.66 -0.49
C PHE A 41 -8.73 10.45 0.22
N ASP A 42 -8.15 9.27 0.07
CA ASP A 42 -6.78 8.95 0.50
C ASP A 42 -5.85 8.91 -0.72
N HIS A 43 -6.08 8.02 -1.68
CA HIS A 43 -5.30 7.97 -2.92
C HIS A 43 -6.04 7.21 -4.03
N HIS A 44 -5.53 7.29 -5.25
CA HIS A 44 -5.94 6.40 -6.32
C HIS A 44 -4.96 5.23 -6.40
N CYS A 45 -5.40 4.04 -6.04
CA CYS A 45 -4.59 2.84 -6.10
C CYS A 45 -4.58 2.32 -7.53
N ARG A 46 -3.41 2.38 -8.19
CA ARG A 46 -3.25 1.89 -9.57
C ARG A 46 -3.39 0.37 -9.66
N TRP A 47 -3.00 -0.34 -8.60
CA TRP A 47 -3.07 -1.81 -8.53
C TRP A 47 -4.50 -2.34 -8.46
N LEU A 48 -5.36 -1.66 -7.69
CA LEU A 48 -6.77 -2.00 -7.57
C LEU A 48 -7.65 -1.26 -8.59
N ASN A 49 -7.04 -0.40 -9.40
CA ASN A 49 -7.70 0.48 -10.36
C ASN A 49 -8.92 1.22 -9.76
N CYS A 50 -8.80 1.67 -8.51
CA CYS A 50 -9.89 2.31 -7.78
C CYS A 50 -9.38 3.38 -6.81
N CYS A 51 -10.27 4.27 -6.39
CA CYS A 51 -9.96 5.23 -5.34
C CYS A 51 -10.09 4.56 -3.96
N ILE A 52 -9.06 4.73 -3.13
CA ILE A 52 -9.09 4.42 -1.72
C ILE A 52 -9.52 5.67 -0.97
N ALA A 53 -10.57 5.52 -0.16
CA ALA A 53 -11.28 6.62 0.49
C ALA A 53 -12.00 6.13 1.75
N GLU A 54 -12.68 7.05 2.45
CA GLU A 54 -13.41 6.78 3.69
C GLU A 54 -14.22 5.48 3.67
N ALA A 55 -15.00 5.27 2.62
CA ALA A 55 -15.93 4.16 2.52
C ALA A 55 -15.26 2.78 2.39
N ASN A 56 -14.03 2.69 1.86
CA ASN A 56 -13.37 1.41 1.55
C ASN A 56 -11.97 1.26 2.17
N TYR A 57 -11.50 2.24 2.94
CA TYR A 57 -10.16 2.20 3.54
C TYR A 57 -9.96 1.00 4.47
N ARG A 58 -10.98 0.63 5.26
CA ARG A 58 -10.90 -0.56 6.13
C ARG A 58 -10.68 -1.83 5.32
N THR A 59 -11.45 -2.00 4.25
CA THR A 59 -11.32 -3.14 3.32
C THR A 59 -9.95 -3.15 2.64
N PHE A 60 -9.42 -1.97 2.29
CA PHE A 60 -8.08 -1.85 1.73
C PHE A 60 -6.97 -2.27 2.71
N ILE A 61 -7.07 -1.88 3.99
CA ILE A 61 -6.12 -2.33 5.02
C ILE A 61 -6.22 -3.84 5.26
N LEU A 62 -7.44 -4.38 5.33
CA LEU A 62 -7.66 -5.84 5.44
C LEU A 62 -7.06 -6.58 4.25
N PHE A 63 -7.21 -6.04 3.03
CA PHE A 63 -6.60 -6.59 1.81
C PHE A 63 -5.06 -6.60 1.89
N ILE A 64 -4.43 -5.54 2.41
CA ILE A 64 -2.97 -5.51 2.59
C ILE A 64 -2.53 -6.57 3.60
N ILE A 65 -3.21 -6.67 4.74
CA ILE A 65 -2.88 -7.63 5.80
C ILE A 65 -3.06 -9.06 5.28
N SER A 66 -4.18 -9.38 4.63
CA SER A 66 -4.41 -10.72 4.09
C SER A 66 -3.39 -11.07 2.99
N SER A 67 -3.02 -10.10 2.15
CA SER A 67 -1.98 -10.30 1.13
C SER A 67 -0.61 -10.54 1.75
N PHE A 68 -0.27 -9.85 2.83
CA PHE A 68 0.97 -10.07 3.57
C PHE A 68 1.00 -11.49 4.16
N ILE A 69 -0.05 -11.90 4.87
CA ILE A 69 -0.14 -13.25 5.44
C ILE A 69 -0.06 -14.32 4.34
N ALA A 70 -0.84 -14.19 3.26
CA ALA A 70 -0.85 -15.16 2.17
C ALA A 70 0.51 -15.29 1.49
N SER A 71 1.21 -14.18 1.23
CA SER A 71 2.54 -14.20 0.62
C SER A 71 3.61 -14.76 1.57
N THR A 72 3.54 -14.49 2.87
CA THR A 72 4.42 -15.12 3.87
C THR A 72 4.18 -16.63 3.96
N MET A 73 2.92 -17.07 3.95
CA MET A 73 2.57 -18.50 3.94
C MET A 73 3.06 -19.20 2.67
N SER A 74 2.92 -18.55 1.51
CA SER A 74 3.46 -19.07 0.25
C SER A 74 4.98 -19.20 0.28
N LEU A 75 5.70 -18.19 0.79
CA LEU A 75 7.16 -18.25 0.95
C LEU A 75 7.57 -19.39 1.90
N TRP A 76 6.90 -19.50 3.05
CA TRP A 76 7.16 -20.58 4.01
C TRP A 76 6.96 -21.96 3.38
N LEU A 77 5.85 -22.17 2.67
CA LEU A 77 5.57 -23.44 1.98
C LEU A 77 6.61 -23.74 0.90
N ALA A 78 7.04 -22.73 0.13
CA ALA A 78 8.06 -22.90 -0.90
C ALA A 78 9.42 -23.30 -0.31
N LEU A 79 9.79 -22.73 0.85
CA LEU A 79 10.98 -23.13 1.61
C LEU A 79 10.85 -24.54 2.19
N CYS A 80 9.69 -24.91 2.74
CA CYS A 80 9.45 -26.27 3.24
C CYS A 80 9.55 -27.31 2.11
N ALA A 81 9.08 -26.98 0.90
CA ALA A 81 9.15 -27.86 -0.26
C ALA A 81 10.60 -28.21 -0.68
N ILE A 82 11.61 -27.42 -0.29
CA ILE A 82 13.02 -27.78 -0.47
C ILE A 82 13.33 -29.10 0.25
N ASN A 83 12.78 -29.32 1.44
CA ASN A 83 12.99 -30.57 2.18
C ASN A 83 12.37 -31.78 1.47
N VAL A 84 11.37 -31.60 0.61
CA VAL A 84 10.84 -32.71 -0.21
C VAL A 84 11.85 -33.13 -1.27
N TYR A 85 12.65 -32.20 -1.79
CA TYR A 85 13.70 -32.50 -2.78
C TYR A 85 15.00 -33.02 -2.16
N PHE A 86 15.31 -32.63 -0.92
CA PHE A 86 16.62 -32.92 -0.29
C PHE A 86 16.55 -33.72 1.02
N GLY A 87 15.38 -33.84 1.65
CA GLY A 87 15.15 -34.51 2.93
C GLY A 87 14.61 -35.92 2.75
N ALA A 88 15.46 -36.85 2.30
CA ALA A 88 15.22 -38.28 2.45
C ALA A 88 15.74 -38.70 3.84
N GLU A 89 14.87 -38.80 4.84
CA GLU A 89 15.27 -39.15 6.21
C GLU A 89 15.24 -40.66 6.53
N THR A 90 15.04 -41.56 5.55
CA THR A 90 15.26 -43.00 5.77
C THR A 90 16.02 -43.66 4.61
N VAL A 91 16.88 -44.62 4.95
CA VAL A 91 17.73 -45.37 3.99
C VAL A 91 16.88 -46.21 3.03
N ASP A 92 15.67 -46.61 3.44
CA ASP A 92 14.72 -47.39 2.63
C ASP A 92 13.97 -46.53 1.60
N ASP A 93 13.63 -45.27 1.93
CA ASP A 93 13.06 -44.32 0.98
C ASP A 93 14.08 -43.90 -0.10
N TYR A 94 15.37 -43.91 0.23
CA TYR A 94 16.44 -43.57 -0.70
C TYR A 94 16.56 -44.61 -1.82
N PHE A 95 16.43 -45.91 -1.56
CA PHE A 95 16.53 -46.95 -2.60
C PHE A 95 15.36 -46.92 -3.60
N MET A 96 14.13 -46.70 -3.13
CA MET A 96 12.96 -46.52 -4.00
C MET A 96 13.03 -45.18 -4.77
N SER A 97 13.49 -44.12 -4.11
CA SER A 97 13.76 -42.81 -4.72
C SER A 97 14.86 -42.85 -5.78
N LEU A 98 15.97 -43.58 -5.56
CA LEU A 98 17.05 -43.70 -6.54
C LEU A 98 16.59 -44.44 -7.81
N TYR A 99 15.79 -45.50 -7.69
CA TYR A 99 15.24 -46.20 -8.86
C TYR A 99 14.34 -45.28 -9.69
N GLU A 100 13.55 -44.42 -9.04
CA GLU A 100 12.83 -43.38 -9.75
C GLU A 100 13.79 -42.31 -10.29
N ILE A 101 14.72 -41.73 -9.51
CA ILE A 101 15.69 -40.71 -9.94
C ILE A 101 16.56 -41.15 -11.12
N PHE A 102 16.91 -42.43 -11.22
CA PHE A 102 17.67 -43.02 -12.34
C PHE A 102 16.76 -43.54 -13.47
N SER A 103 15.44 -43.45 -13.34
CA SER A 103 14.54 -43.57 -14.49
C SER A 103 14.79 -42.38 -15.44
N PRO A 104 14.87 -42.61 -16.77
CA PRO A 104 15.23 -41.58 -17.73
C PRO A 104 14.34 -40.31 -17.71
N SER A 105 13.15 -40.38 -17.10
CA SER A 105 12.21 -39.26 -16.95
C SER A 105 12.37 -38.43 -15.67
N THR A 106 12.99 -38.95 -14.61
CA THR A 106 12.94 -38.34 -13.27
C THR A 106 13.95 -37.22 -12.97
N PRO A 107 15.19 -37.21 -13.51
CA PRO A 107 16.11 -36.11 -13.21
C PRO A 107 15.64 -34.80 -13.88
N TYR A 108 14.98 -34.91 -15.04
CA TYR A 108 14.38 -33.76 -15.73
C TYR A 108 13.24 -33.12 -14.93
N ILE A 109 12.35 -33.93 -14.35
CA ILE A 109 11.23 -33.45 -13.53
C ILE A 109 11.72 -32.78 -12.24
N ILE A 110 12.76 -33.31 -11.59
CA ILE A 110 13.35 -32.71 -10.39
C ILE A 110 13.98 -31.35 -10.72
N VAL A 111 14.77 -31.26 -11.78
CA VAL A 111 15.41 -30.00 -12.20
C VAL A 111 14.36 -28.93 -12.53
N ILE A 112 13.30 -29.29 -13.25
CA ILE A 112 12.18 -28.38 -13.52
C ILE A 112 11.48 -27.97 -12.23
N GLY A 113 11.20 -28.91 -11.33
CA GLY A 113 10.56 -28.65 -10.05
C GLY A 113 11.34 -27.67 -9.19
N LEU A 114 12.66 -27.86 -9.07
CA LEU A 114 13.57 -26.96 -8.37
C LEU A 114 13.62 -25.57 -9.02
N PHE A 115 13.63 -25.50 -10.35
CA PHE A 115 13.60 -24.21 -11.06
C PHE A 115 12.29 -23.44 -10.83
N ILE A 116 11.14 -24.12 -10.89
CA ILE A 116 9.83 -23.53 -10.58
C ILE A 116 9.79 -23.09 -9.11
N ASN A 117 10.26 -23.92 -8.18
CA ASN A 117 10.31 -23.61 -6.76
C ASN A 117 11.20 -22.38 -6.48
N LEU A 118 12.37 -22.27 -7.14
CA LEU A 118 13.24 -21.10 -7.05
C LEU A 118 12.53 -19.83 -7.52
N ILE A 119 11.84 -19.88 -8.65
CA ILE A 119 11.03 -18.73 -9.14
C ILE A 119 9.97 -18.36 -8.12
N LEU A 120 9.25 -19.34 -7.56
CA LEU A 120 8.22 -19.09 -6.54
C LEU A 120 8.81 -18.43 -5.29
N ILE A 121 9.97 -18.87 -4.81
CA ILE A 121 10.66 -18.24 -3.67
C ILE A 121 10.99 -16.78 -3.99
N ILE A 122 11.59 -16.51 -5.16
CA ILE A 122 11.98 -15.16 -5.57
C ILE A 122 10.74 -14.25 -5.66
N VAL A 123 9.68 -14.72 -6.33
CA VAL A 123 8.43 -13.95 -6.48
C VAL A 123 7.78 -13.71 -5.13
N SER A 124 7.63 -14.73 -4.29
CA SER A 124 7.03 -14.60 -2.96
C SER A 124 7.84 -13.67 -2.06
N LEU A 125 9.17 -13.73 -2.11
CA LEU A 125 10.04 -12.80 -1.37
C LEU A 125 9.83 -11.34 -1.83
N CYS A 126 9.83 -11.09 -3.14
CA CYS A 126 9.57 -9.76 -3.70
C CYS A 126 8.19 -9.22 -3.27
N VAL A 127 7.16 -10.06 -3.28
CA VAL A 127 5.81 -9.68 -2.85
C VAL A 127 5.76 -9.40 -1.35
N VAL A 128 6.36 -10.24 -0.51
CA VAL A 128 6.42 -10.04 0.95
C VAL A 128 7.10 -8.72 1.28
N LEU A 129 8.23 -8.41 0.64
CA LEU A 129 8.96 -7.15 0.87
C LEU A 129 8.13 -5.94 0.42
N PHE A 130 7.53 -6.00 -0.75
CA PHE A 130 6.72 -4.90 -1.29
C PHE A 130 5.46 -4.64 -0.44
N VAL A 131 4.68 -5.69 -0.14
CA VAL A 131 3.45 -5.60 0.65
C VAL A 131 3.78 -5.27 2.11
N GLY A 132 4.87 -5.81 2.65
CA GLY A 132 5.36 -5.51 4.01
C GLY A 132 5.73 -4.04 4.16
N HIS A 133 6.44 -3.46 3.18
CA HIS A 133 6.75 -2.03 3.17
C HIS A 133 5.48 -1.17 3.09
N LEU A 134 4.51 -1.56 2.25
CA LEU A 134 3.22 -0.87 2.16
C LEU A 134 2.43 -0.93 3.47
N LEU A 135 2.39 -2.10 4.12
CA LEU A 135 1.74 -2.30 5.41
C LEU A 135 2.40 -1.43 6.49
N PHE A 136 3.73 -1.46 6.58
CA PHE A 136 4.49 -0.63 7.50
C PHE A 136 4.19 0.86 7.31
N PHE A 137 4.16 1.32 6.05
CA PHE A 137 3.79 2.70 5.73
C PHE A 137 2.39 3.07 6.24
N HIS A 138 1.39 2.23 6.00
CA HIS A 138 0.02 2.48 6.47
C HIS A 138 -0.14 2.39 8.00
N ILE A 139 0.63 1.52 8.67
CA ILE A 139 0.73 1.49 10.14
C ILE A 139 1.31 2.82 10.64
N ARG A 140 2.39 3.30 10.02
CA ARG A 140 2.99 4.58 10.41
C ARG A 140 2.06 5.76 10.20
N LEU A 141 1.28 5.77 9.11
CA LEU A 141 0.20 6.76 8.91
C LEU A 141 -0.87 6.65 10.00
N TYR A 142 -1.22 5.43 10.43
CA TYR A 142 -2.15 5.19 11.53
C TYR A 142 -1.64 5.81 12.84
N LEU A 143 -0.38 5.58 13.18
CA LEU A 143 0.24 6.14 14.39
C LEU A 143 0.32 7.68 14.37
N MET A 144 0.51 8.30 13.20
CA MET A 144 0.57 9.76 13.06
C MET A 144 -0.80 10.44 12.91
N ASP A 145 -1.90 9.68 12.86
CA ASP A 145 -3.25 10.18 12.55
C ASP A 145 -3.35 11.01 11.26
N MET A 146 -2.64 10.57 10.20
CA MET A 146 -2.60 11.25 8.91
C MET A 146 -3.03 10.34 7.76
N THR A 147 -3.54 10.93 6.69
CA THR A 147 -3.77 10.28 5.39
C THR A 147 -2.52 10.33 4.53
N THR A 148 -2.48 9.48 3.49
CA THR A 148 -1.37 9.41 2.52
C THR A 148 -1.16 10.78 1.85
N VAL A 149 -2.24 11.46 1.48
CA VAL A 149 -2.13 12.78 0.86
C VAL A 149 -1.66 13.84 1.86
N GLU A 150 -2.13 13.83 3.11
CA GLU A 150 -1.60 14.74 4.12
C GLU A 150 -0.10 14.51 4.32
N TYR A 151 0.31 13.26 4.48
CA TYR A 151 1.72 12.90 4.64
C TYR A 151 2.60 13.41 3.48
N LEU A 152 2.17 13.16 2.24
CA LEU A 152 2.89 13.63 1.05
C LEU A 152 2.90 15.15 0.93
N SER A 153 1.81 15.82 1.33
CA SER A 153 1.72 17.28 1.32
C SER A 153 2.71 17.89 2.32
N HIS A 154 2.80 17.33 3.53
CA HIS A 154 3.78 17.74 4.54
C HIS A 154 5.22 17.51 4.08
N GLN A 155 5.53 16.39 3.43
CA GLN A 155 6.86 16.14 2.88
C GLN A 155 7.22 17.12 1.77
N GLN A 156 6.28 17.45 0.88
CA GLN A 156 6.51 18.44 -0.19
C GLN A 156 6.76 19.83 0.37
N GLN A 157 6.00 20.25 1.38
CA GLN A 157 6.22 21.52 2.07
C GLN A 157 7.59 21.55 2.77
N GLY A 158 7.95 20.49 3.48
CA GLY A 158 9.27 20.40 4.14
C GLY A 158 10.43 20.48 3.16
N ARG A 159 10.33 19.82 2.00
CA ARG A 159 11.34 19.94 0.93
C ARG A 159 11.42 21.36 0.38
N TYR A 160 10.28 21.97 0.08
CA TYR A 160 10.26 23.35 -0.44
C TYR A 160 10.91 24.35 0.53
N TYR A 161 10.62 24.27 1.82
CA TYR A 161 11.28 25.14 2.82
C TYR A 161 12.78 24.83 2.99
N SER A 162 13.18 23.56 2.87
CA SER A 162 14.60 23.20 2.89
C SER A 162 15.36 23.74 1.69
N ASP A 163 14.73 23.74 0.51
CA ASP A 163 15.35 24.16 -0.74
C ASP A 163 15.39 25.70 -0.87
N ASN A 164 14.42 26.42 -0.28
CA ASN A 164 14.29 27.89 -0.35
C ASN A 164 14.46 28.54 1.03
N TYR A 165 15.35 28.00 1.87
CA TYR A 165 15.53 28.48 3.26
C TYR A 165 16.03 29.94 3.32
N GLU A 166 16.72 30.41 2.28
CA GLU A 166 17.28 31.77 2.19
C GLU A 166 16.32 32.79 1.55
N ASP A 167 15.19 32.34 0.97
CA ASP A 167 14.23 33.20 0.28
C ASP A 167 13.04 33.52 1.21
N GLU A 168 13.19 34.54 2.06
CA GLU A 168 12.19 34.93 3.08
C GLU A 168 10.89 35.52 2.47
N ASP A 169 10.90 35.92 1.19
CA ASP A 169 9.83 36.70 0.56
C ASP A 169 8.90 35.89 -0.38
N ASP A 170 9.12 34.59 -0.56
CA ASP A 170 8.36 33.80 -1.53
C ASP A 170 7.04 33.24 -0.95
N GLU A 171 5.91 33.66 -1.54
CA GLU A 171 4.61 33.01 -1.36
C GLU A 171 4.70 31.56 -1.86
N ASN A 172 4.96 30.61 -0.95
CA ASN A 172 5.01 29.18 -1.26
C ASN A 172 3.79 28.74 -2.11
N PRO A 173 3.96 28.42 -3.41
CA PRO A 173 2.84 28.06 -4.31
C PRO A 173 2.19 26.71 -3.95
N TRP A 174 2.89 25.92 -3.12
CA TRP A 174 2.44 24.65 -2.57
C TRP A 174 1.81 24.79 -1.18
N ARG A 175 1.64 26.02 -0.68
CA ARG A 175 0.92 26.34 0.56
C ARG A 175 -0.58 26.09 0.33
N ARG A 176 -0.95 24.81 0.24
CA ARG A 176 -2.35 24.40 0.18
C ARG A 176 -3.00 24.62 1.54
N PRO A 177 -4.22 25.17 1.60
CA PRO A 177 -4.98 25.21 2.84
C PRO A 177 -5.03 23.79 3.43
N TYR A 178 -4.69 23.67 4.70
CA TYR A 178 -4.80 22.42 5.41
C TYR A 178 -6.28 22.02 5.45
N TYR A 179 -6.66 21.04 4.65
CA TYR A 179 -7.99 20.45 4.70
C TYR A 179 -7.93 19.20 5.58
N PRO A 180 -8.24 19.31 6.89
CA PRO A 180 -8.21 18.16 7.78
C PRO A 180 -9.13 17.08 7.24
N ASN A 181 -8.64 15.84 7.13
CA ASN A 181 -9.50 14.74 6.72
C ASN A 181 -10.37 14.28 7.91
N PRO A 182 -11.67 14.61 7.97
CA PRO A 182 -12.42 14.56 9.24
C PRO A 182 -12.72 13.14 9.72
N TRP A 183 -12.77 12.17 8.81
CA TRP A 183 -13.23 10.82 9.10
C TRP A 183 -12.18 9.95 9.81
N ARG A 184 -10.88 10.20 9.60
CA ARG A 184 -9.82 9.46 10.29
C ARG A 184 -9.71 9.86 11.76
N ARG A 185 -9.82 11.16 12.04
CA ARG A 185 -9.95 11.68 13.41
C ARG A 185 -11.20 11.19 14.13
N ARG A 186 -12.29 10.88 13.41
CA ARG A 186 -13.51 10.31 14.01
C ARG A 186 -13.30 8.86 14.49
N ILE A 187 -12.44 8.09 13.81
CA ILE A 187 -12.07 6.72 14.24
C ILE A 187 -11.17 6.77 15.49
N MET A 188 -10.17 7.66 15.54
CA MET A 188 -9.27 7.81 16.70
C MET A 188 -9.90 8.60 17.86
N GLY A 189 -10.84 9.50 17.57
CA GLY A 189 -11.58 10.26 18.57
C GLY A 189 -12.44 9.39 19.49
N GLY A 190 -12.82 8.19 19.05
CA GLY A 190 -13.47 7.18 19.90
C GLY A 190 -12.53 6.64 20.99
N ILE A 191 -11.26 6.36 20.65
CA ILE A 191 -10.25 5.86 21.60
C ILE A 191 -9.79 6.98 22.54
N ARG A 192 -9.64 8.21 22.02
CA ARG A 192 -9.29 9.37 22.85
C ARG A 192 -10.39 9.75 23.85
N LYS A 193 -11.67 9.56 23.48
CA LYS A 193 -12.80 9.71 24.41
C LYS A 193 -12.82 8.64 25.51
N LEU A 194 -12.38 7.41 25.22
CA LEU A 194 -12.30 6.36 26.23
C LEU A 194 -11.24 6.64 27.31
N TYR A 195 -10.15 7.31 26.95
CA TYR A 195 -9.11 7.75 27.89
C TYR A 195 -9.48 9.02 28.67
N ILE A 196 -10.30 9.90 28.11
CA ILE A 196 -10.74 11.15 28.78
C ILE A 196 -11.95 10.92 29.70
N VAL A 197 -12.71 9.84 29.51
CA VAL A 197 -13.86 9.49 30.36
C VAL A 197 -13.44 8.62 31.57
N SER A 198 -12.17 8.24 31.66
CA SER A 198 -11.59 7.54 32.82
C SER A 198 -10.84 8.46 33.80
N GLU A 199 -10.94 9.78 33.64
CA GLU A 199 -10.49 10.80 34.61
C GLU A 199 -11.68 11.52 35.25
#